data_AF-A0A382MK94-F1
#
_entry.id   AF-A0A382MK94-F1
#
_cell.length_a   1.000
_cell.length_b   1.000
_cell.length_c   1.000
_cell.angle_alpha   90.00
_cell.angle_beta   90.00
_cell.angle_gamma   90.00
#
_symmetry.space_group_name_H-M   'P 1'
#
loop_
_entity.id
_entity.type
_entity.pdbx_description
1 polymer ?
#
loop_
_entity_poly.entity_id
_entity_poly.type
_entity_poly.pdbx_seq_one_letter_code
_entity_poly.pdbx_strand_id
1 'polypeptide(L)'
;DPKRVGCTGESGGGTQTYFLAAVDERVKVAAPAVMLSGHMQGGCVCENAPGLHVQYSNLHYAGLIAPRPMLLLGCTGDWTHHMRDRELPAMRELYELYKKPASIDGFYQDEGHNYNRRAREAVYSWMVQWLMKGGTKPTARIPEAATPVPDRARLLVFDKEIPPSKGAIRRPKQLFDMWQDLHGKSGSSADVADVLQIQLPEKKDILIRSQPARHEYGSSRSGLFSITYGRFSQDSSMQARFLPPATKADRTLVLLRQWAGKGAWAAFCGRPSATVRKLMDEGWGVVIPLLFGQQGSAPSEEFHRRADTYLATTYGKTAHMHQADDVATTVRMAQVELGVQPSTVTLVADSSMGILTYAVWSFLQSEKLAGSLVADLGGADL
;
A
#
# COMPACT_ATOMS: atom_id res chain seq x y z
N ASP A 1 -2.44 -13.42 -32.92
CA ASP A 1 -3.86 -13.59 -32.55
C ASP A 1 -4.06 -13.07 -31.12
N PRO A 2 -4.83 -11.98 -30.92
CA PRO A 2 -5.04 -11.38 -29.61
C PRO A 2 -5.81 -12.28 -28.62
N LYS A 3 -6.46 -13.34 -29.10
CA LYS A 3 -7.15 -14.33 -28.25
C LYS A 3 -6.21 -15.43 -27.74
N ARG A 4 -4.93 -15.42 -28.16
CA ARG A 4 -3.96 -16.48 -27.86
C ARG A 4 -2.63 -15.90 -27.35
N VAL A 5 -2.67 -15.22 -26.21
CA VAL A 5 -1.48 -14.63 -25.55
C VAL A 5 -1.16 -15.42 -24.29
N GLY A 6 0.03 -16.00 -24.23
CA GLY A 6 0.57 -16.67 -23.04
C GLY A 6 1.70 -15.86 -22.41
N CYS A 7 1.88 -15.97 -21.10
CA CYS A 7 2.98 -15.33 -20.38
C CYS A 7 3.66 -16.34 -19.44
N THR A 8 5.00 -16.30 -19.41
CA THR A 8 5.83 -17.16 -18.55
C THR A 8 7.19 -16.49 -18.31
N GLY A 9 7.80 -16.83 -17.19
CA GLY A 9 9.11 -16.36 -16.78
C GLY A 9 9.55 -17.09 -15.52
N GLU A 10 10.85 -17.17 -15.30
CA GLU A 10 11.47 -17.81 -14.14
C GLU A 10 11.79 -16.79 -13.05
N SER A 11 11.59 -17.15 -11.78
CA SER A 11 12.08 -16.39 -10.63
C SER A 11 11.49 -14.97 -10.63
N GLY A 12 12.32 -13.92 -10.64
CA GLY A 12 11.84 -12.55 -10.84
C GLY A 12 11.00 -12.36 -12.10
N GLY A 13 11.26 -13.12 -13.19
CA GLY A 13 10.39 -13.18 -14.36
C GLY A 13 9.06 -13.92 -14.11
N GLY A 14 9.04 -14.87 -13.18
CA GLY A 14 7.82 -15.46 -12.62
C GLY A 14 7.01 -14.41 -11.87
N THR A 15 7.67 -13.54 -11.10
CA THR A 15 7.05 -12.37 -10.47
C THR A 15 6.38 -11.45 -11.48
N GLN A 16 7.11 -11.05 -12.51
CA GLN A 16 6.55 -10.24 -13.58
C GLN A 16 5.41 -10.95 -14.34
N THR A 17 5.45 -12.29 -14.46
CA THR A 17 4.40 -13.07 -15.13
C THR A 17 3.07 -12.92 -14.42
N TYR A 18 3.01 -13.13 -13.10
CA TYR A 18 1.73 -13.02 -12.39
C TYR A 18 1.30 -11.57 -12.18
N PHE A 19 2.21 -10.60 -12.06
CA PHE A 19 1.83 -9.19 -12.05
C PHE A 19 1.23 -8.75 -13.38
N LEU A 20 1.90 -9.03 -14.50
CA LEU A 20 1.37 -8.67 -15.82
C LEU A 20 0.04 -9.36 -16.09
N ALA A 21 -0.07 -10.65 -15.78
CA ALA A 21 -1.32 -11.37 -15.96
C ALA A 21 -2.43 -10.79 -15.07
N ALA A 22 -2.14 -10.37 -13.83
CA ALA A 22 -3.13 -9.77 -12.94
C ALA A 22 -3.69 -8.43 -13.46
N VAL A 23 -2.83 -7.55 -14.00
CA VAL A 23 -3.24 -6.21 -14.45
C VAL A 23 -3.71 -6.16 -15.91
N ASP A 24 -3.40 -7.18 -16.71
CA ASP A 24 -3.74 -7.22 -18.13
C ASP A 24 -4.44 -8.53 -18.54
N GLU A 25 -5.76 -8.45 -18.67
CA GLU A 25 -6.60 -9.57 -19.09
C GLU A 25 -6.33 -10.07 -20.52
N ARG A 26 -5.53 -9.34 -21.33
CA ARG A 26 -5.11 -9.83 -22.64
C ARG A 26 -4.24 -11.07 -22.51
N VAL A 27 -3.51 -11.24 -21.41
CA VAL A 27 -2.84 -12.50 -21.07
C VAL A 27 -3.91 -13.57 -20.80
N LYS A 28 -4.00 -14.57 -21.67
CA LYS A 28 -5.02 -15.63 -21.59
C LYS A 28 -4.57 -16.86 -20.82
N VAL A 29 -3.25 -17.07 -20.72
CA VAL A 29 -2.64 -18.23 -20.06
C VAL A 29 -1.36 -17.78 -19.37
N ALA A 30 -1.17 -18.15 -18.10
CA ALA A 30 0.02 -17.82 -17.32
C ALA A 30 0.77 -19.09 -16.88
N ALA A 31 2.09 -19.00 -16.80
CA ALA A 31 2.94 -20.04 -16.22
C ALA A 31 4.12 -19.41 -15.46
N PRO A 32 3.89 -18.84 -14.25
CA PRO A 32 4.98 -18.33 -13.42
C PRO A 32 5.84 -19.48 -12.92
N ALA A 33 7.14 -19.46 -13.25
CA ALA A 33 8.04 -20.55 -12.93
C ALA A 33 8.91 -20.24 -11.69
N VAL A 34 8.99 -21.21 -10.77
CA VAL A 34 9.89 -21.23 -9.60
C VAL A 34 9.92 -19.93 -8.82
N MET A 35 8.73 -19.35 -8.58
CA MET A 35 8.61 -18.07 -7.86
C MET A 35 7.49 -18.00 -6.83
N LEU A 36 6.27 -18.40 -7.21
CA LEU A 36 5.10 -18.21 -6.34
C LEU A 36 5.26 -19.00 -5.03
N SER A 37 5.32 -18.29 -3.90
CA SER A 37 5.39 -18.85 -2.56
C SER A 37 4.65 -17.98 -1.55
N GLY A 38 4.24 -18.57 -0.44
CA GLY A 38 3.62 -17.85 0.67
C GLY A 38 4.60 -17.19 1.63
N HIS A 39 5.91 -17.46 1.50
CA HIS A 39 6.91 -17.03 2.50
C HIS A 39 8.09 -16.25 1.89
N MET A 40 8.24 -16.19 0.57
CA MET A 40 9.22 -15.37 -0.13
C MET A 40 8.53 -14.56 -1.23
N GLN A 41 8.59 -13.23 -1.15
CA GLN A 41 7.87 -12.37 -2.11
C GLN A 41 8.72 -11.83 -3.27
N GLY A 42 10.03 -12.06 -3.27
CA GLY A 42 10.97 -11.52 -4.26
C GLY A 42 12.16 -10.88 -3.58
N GLY A 43 13.35 -11.09 -4.12
CA GLY A 43 14.60 -10.61 -3.51
C GLY A 43 15.04 -9.25 -4.06
N CYS A 44 14.51 -8.84 -5.20
CA CYS A 44 14.92 -7.62 -5.90
C CYS A 44 13.89 -6.49 -5.74
N VAL A 45 14.35 -5.24 -5.73
CA VAL A 45 13.46 -4.06 -5.82
C VAL A 45 12.57 -4.06 -7.06
N CYS A 46 12.97 -4.71 -8.16
CA CYS A 46 12.14 -4.80 -9.36
C CYS A 46 10.87 -5.65 -9.16
N GLU A 47 10.81 -6.41 -8.08
CA GLU A 47 9.67 -7.25 -7.69
C GLU A 47 8.83 -6.61 -6.57
N ASN A 48 9.35 -5.56 -5.92
CA ASN A 48 8.91 -5.13 -4.60
C ASN A 48 8.68 -3.61 -4.54
N ALA A 49 7.66 -3.11 -5.24
CA ALA A 49 7.29 -1.71 -5.17
C ALA A 49 6.90 -1.27 -3.73
N PRO A 50 7.13 -0.01 -3.33
CA PRO A 50 6.65 0.50 -2.04
C PRO A 50 5.14 0.29 -1.87
N GLY A 51 4.72 -0.13 -0.67
CA GLY A 51 3.33 -0.39 -0.30
C GLY A 51 2.74 -1.72 -0.78
N LEU A 52 3.45 -2.44 -1.65
CA LEU A 52 2.93 -3.64 -2.32
C LEU A 52 2.50 -4.71 -1.30
N HIS A 53 3.40 -5.13 -0.43
CA HIS A 53 3.18 -6.25 0.49
C HIS A 53 2.67 -5.84 1.88
N VAL A 54 2.07 -4.66 2.02
CA VAL A 54 1.51 -4.21 3.31
C VAL A 54 0.25 -5.00 3.68
N GLN A 55 -0.60 -5.30 2.69
CA GLN A 55 -1.87 -6.02 2.89
C GLN A 55 -1.94 -7.33 2.12
N TYR A 56 -1.21 -7.44 1.02
CA TYR A 56 -1.33 -8.52 0.06
C TYR A 56 0.00 -9.22 -0.15
N SER A 57 -0.07 -10.40 -0.76
CA SER A 57 1.10 -11.25 -1.06
C SER A 57 1.01 -11.77 -2.49
N ASN A 58 2.07 -12.40 -2.97
CA ASN A 58 2.14 -13.02 -4.29
C ASN A 58 1.01 -14.02 -4.55
N LEU A 59 0.50 -14.71 -3.53
CA LEU A 59 -0.70 -15.54 -3.67
C LEU A 59 -1.95 -14.72 -4.02
N HIS A 60 -2.13 -13.55 -3.43
CA HIS A 60 -3.26 -12.67 -3.75
C HIS A 60 -3.15 -12.17 -5.21
N TYR A 61 -1.96 -11.76 -5.63
CA TYR A 61 -1.74 -11.28 -7.01
C TYR A 61 -1.90 -12.38 -8.05
N ALA A 62 -1.35 -13.57 -7.80
CA ALA A 62 -1.60 -14.75 -8.65
C ALA A 62 -3.09 -15.15 -8.62
N GLY A 63 -3.77 -14.94 -7.49
CA GLY A 63 -5.22 -15.08 -7.31
C GLY A 63 -6.05 -14.32 -8.34
N LEU A 64 -5.63 -13.10 -8.71
CA LEU A 64 -6.31 -12.23 -9.69
C LEU A 64 -6.30 -12.81 -11.12
N ILE A 65 -5.53 -13.86 -11.37
CA ILE A 65 -5.53 -14.56 -12.66
C ILE A 65 -6.76 -15.45 -12.80
N ALA A 66 -7.31 -15.96 -11.69
CA ALA A 66 -8.48 -16.81 -11.72
C ALA A 66 -9.66 -16.11 -12.42
N PRO A 67 -10.41 -16.80 -13.30
CA PRO A 67 -10.31 -18.23 -13.62
C PRO A 67 -9.46 -18.56 -14.87
N ARG A 68 -8.63 -17.63 -15.36
CA ARG A 68 -7.80 -17.88 -16.55
C ARG A 68 -6.78 -18.99 -16.27
N PRO A 69 -6.43 -19.83 -17.26
CA PRO A 69 -5.48 -20.91 -17.07
C PRO A 69 -4.13 -20.49 -16.48
N MET A 70 -3.74 -21.08 -15.35
CA MET A 70 -2.43 -20.90 -14.74
C MET A 70 -1.73 -22.23 -14.41
N LEU A 71 -0.46 -22.36 -14.78
CA LEU A 71 0.42 -23.47 -14.37
C LEU A 71 1.45 -22.94 -13.37
N LEU A 72 1.44 -23.41 -12.13
CA LEU A 72 2.49 -23.11 -11.18
C LEU A 72 3.68 -24.05 -11.45
N LEU A 73 4.91 -23.55 -11.41
CA LEU A 73 6.09 -24.42 -11.39
C LEU A 73 6.88 -24.21 -10.10
N GLY A 74 7.33 -25.30 -9.48
CA GLY A 74 8.13 -25.26 -8.27
C GLY A 74 9.17 -26.37 -8.20
N CYS A 75 10.09 -26.27 -7.25
CA CYS A 75 11.13 -27.25 -7.01
C CYS A 75 11.49 -27.38 -5.52
N THR A 76 12.21 -28.44 -5.18
CA THR A 76 12.64 -28.73 -3.80
C THR A 76 13.73 -27.79 -3.29
N GLY A 77 14.58 -27.27 -4.18
CA GLY A 77 15.79 -26.52 -3.82
C GLY A 77 15.65 -25.00 -3.74
N ASP A 78 14.42 -24.46 -3.64
CA ASP A 78 14.20 -23.01 -3.47
C ASP A 78 12.96 -22.70 -2.62
N TRP A 79 12.57 -21.42 -2.54
CA TRP A 79 11.39 -20.96 -1.79
C TRP A 79 10.05 -21.52 -2.30
N THR A 80 10.01 -22.22 -3.44
CA THR A 80 8.82 -22.92 -3.92
C THR A 80 8.71 -24.36 -3.43
N HIS A 81 9.57 -24.80 -2.51
CA HIS A 81 9.54 -26.15 -1.95
C HIS A 81 8.22 -26.54 -1.25
N HIS A 82 7.38 -25.55 -0.89
CA HIS A 82 6.04 -25.78 -0.35
C HIS A 82 4.93 -25.77 -1.41
N MET A 83 5.23 -25.41 -2.66
CA MET A 83 4.24 -25.15 -3.71
C MET A 83 3.23 -26.28 -3.90
N ARG A 84 3.69 -27.54 -3.88
CA ARG A 84 2.80 -28.70 -4.04
C ARG A 84 1.85 -28.88 -2.85
N ASP A 85 2.32 -28.57 -1.65
CA ASP A 85 1.65 -28.94 -0.41
C ASP A 85 0.87 -27.76 0.20
N ARG A 86 1.12 -26.51 -0.24
CA ARG A 86 0.46 -25.30 0.26
C ARG A 86 -0.12 -24.41 -0.84
N GLU A 87 0.72 -23.87 -1.73
CA GLU A 87 0.28 -22.84 -2.69
C GLU A 87 -0.66 -23.40 -3.76
N LEU A 88 -0.34 -24.54 -4.38
CA LEU A 88 -1.19 -25.14 -5.41
C LEU A 88 -2.56 -25.60 -4.85
N PRO A 89 -2.64 -26.28 -3.68
CA PRO A 89 -3.93 -26.59 -3.05
C PRO A 89 -4.79 -25.33 -2.80
N ALA A 90 -4.22 -24.27 -2.21
CA ALA A 90 -4.95 -23.02 -1.98
C ALA A 90 -5.46 -22.38 -3.29
N MET A 91 -4.64 -22.40 -4.34
CA MET A 91 -5.04 -21.91 -5.66
C MET A 91 -6.12 -22.80 -6.31
N ARG A 92 -6.10 -24.11 -6.08
CA ARG A 92 -7.16 -25.02 -6.54
C ARG A 92 -8.49 -24.71 -5.87
N GLU A 93 -8.51 -24.48 -4.56
CA GLU A 93 -9.73 -24.06 -3.84
C GLU A 93 -10.31 -22.77 -4.43
N LEU A 94 -9.47 -21.78 -4.73
CA LEU A 94 -9.91 -20.56 -5.41
C LEU A 94 -10.57 -20.86 -6.77
N TYR A 95 -9.96 -21.70 -7.62
CA TYR A 95 -10.50 -22.02 -8.94
C TYR A 95 -11.78 -22.85 -8.89
N GLU A 96 -12.00 -23.63 -7.82
CA GLU A 96 -13.26 -24.32 -7.56
C GLU A 96 -14.40 -23.34 -7.30
N LEU A 97 -14.16 -22.22 -6.60
CA LEU A 97 -15.16 -21.16 -6.42
C LEU A 97 -15.63 -20.58 -7.77
N TYR A 98 -14.74 -20.54 -8.76
CA TYR A 98 -15.06 -20.15 -10.13
C TYR A 98 -15.61 -21.29 -11.01
N LYS A 99 -15.73 -22.51 -10.48
CA LYS A 99 -16.13 -23.72 -11.23
C LYS A 99 -15.21 -24.02 -12.41
N LYS A 100 -13.91 -23.75 -12.23
CA LYS A 100 -12.87 -23.91 -13.27
C LYS A 100 -11.63 -24.70 -12.80
N PRO A 101 -11.78 -25.81 -12.05
CA PRO A 101 -10.63 -26.52 -11.46
C PRO A 101 -9.63 -27.07 -12.47
N ALA A 102 -10.06 -27.38 -13.70
CA ALA A 102 -9.15 -27.82 -14.76
C ALA A 102 -8.18 -26.71 -15.22
N SER A 103 -8.45 -25.44 -14.91
CA SER A 103 -7.69 -24.27 -15.36
C SER A 103 -6.51 -23.93 -14.42
N ILE A 104 -6.21 -24.80 -13.47
CA ILE A 104 -5.07 -24.65 -12.56
C ILE A 104 -4.36 -25.99 -12.42
N ASP A 105 -3.03 -26.00 -12.59
CA ASP A 105 -2.23 -27.20 -12.34
C ASP A 105 -0.82 -26.82 -11.87
N GLY A 106 -0.02 -27.83 -11.51
CA GLY A 106 1.34 -27.66 -11.06
C GLY A 106 2.34 -28.58 -11.76
N PHE A 107 3.55 -28.07 -11.99
CA PHE A 107 4.72 -28.88 -12.32
C PHE A 107 5.75 -28.75 -11.19
N TYR A 108 6.13 -29.87 -10.58
CA TYR A 108 7.06 -29.89 -9.46
C TYR A 108 8.20 -30.86 -9.73
N GLN A 109 9.42 -30.48 -9.34
CA GLN A 109 10.64 -31.25 -9.60
C GLN A 109 11.59 -31.26 -8.41
N ASP A 110 12.40 -32.32 -8.30
CA ASP A 110 13.46 -32.44 -7.31
C ASP A 110 14.77 -31.91 -7.89
N GLU A 111 14.93 -30.59 -7.83
CA GLU A 111 16.03 -29.85 -8.45
C GLU A 111 16.28 -28.55 -7.64
N GLY A 112 17.43 -27.91 -7.85
CA GLY A 112 17.68 -26.53 -7.40
C GLY A 112 16.86 -25.47 -8.14
N HIS A 113 17.02 -24.19 -7.80
CA HIS A 113 16.36 -23.08 -8.51
C HIS A 113 16.73 -23.03 -10.01
N ASN A 114 15.79 -23.35 -10.91
CA ASN A 114 16.06 -23.40 -12.35
C ASN A 114 14.80 -23.34 -13.24
N TYR A 115 15.02 -23.10 -14.53
CA TYR A 115 14.05 -23.32 -15.60
C TYR A 115 14.51 -24.34 -16.65
N ASN A 116 14.79 -25.57 -16.22
CA ASN A 116 15.33 -26.64 -17.07
C ASN A 116 14.36 -27.12 -18.16
N ARG A 117 14.85 -28.02 -19.01
CA ARG A 117 14.10 -28.56 -20.15
C ARG A 117 12.76 -29.19 -19.75
N ARG A 118 12.70 -29.93 -18.64
CA ARG A 118 11.45 -30.58 -18.20
C ARG A 118 10.40 -29.54 -17.80
N ALA A 119 10.81 -28.51 -17.06
CA ALA A 119 9.96 -27.39 -16.70
C ALA A 119 9.48 -26.62 -17.95
N ARG A 120 10.38 -26.33 -18.90
CA ARG A 120 10.01 -25.66 -20.17
C ARG A 120 9.00 -26.47 -20.98
N GLU A 121 9.19 -27.77 -21.12
CA GLU A 121 8.26 -28.64 -21.86
C GLU A 121 6.90 -28.83 -21.17
N ALA A 122 6.85 -28.74 -19.83
CA ALA A 122 5.59 -28.64 -19.10
C ALA A 122 4.84 -27.34 -19.46
N VAL A 123 5.55 -26.21 -19.52
CA VAL A 123 4.98 -24.94 -19.98
C VAL A 123 4.51 -25.04 -21.43
N TYR A 124 5.29 -25.62 -22.34
CA TYR A 124 4.87 -25.80 -23.74
C TYR A 124 3.57 -26.59 -23.84
N SER A 125 3.47 -27.69 -23.08
CA SER A 125 2.27 -28.53 -23.04
C SER A 125 1.04 -27.76 -22.53
N TRP A 126 1.21 -26.93 -21.48
CA TRP A 126 0.16 -26.07 -20.94
C TRP A 126 -0.28 -24.98 -21.92
N MET A 127 0.67 -24.32 -22.57
CA MET A 127 0.38 -23.30 -23.57
C MET A 127 -0.37 -23.90 -24.77
N VAL A 128 0.02 -25.07 -25.26
CA VAL A 128 -0.69 -25.77 -26.35
C VAL A 128 -2.11 -26.15 -25.91
N GLN A 129 -2.28 -26.68 -24.69
CA GLN A 129 -3.59 -27.04 -24.15
C GLN A 129 -4.58 -25.88 -24.25
N TRP A 130 -4.18 -24.70 -23.76
CA TRP A 130 -5.09 -23.59 -23.58
C TRP A 130 -5.14 -22.61 -24.74
N LEU A 131 -4.00 -22.35 -25.40
CA LEU A 131 -3.94 -21.42 -26.52
C LEU A 131 -4.31 -22.07 -27.85
N MET A 132 -4.13 -23.39 -28.01
CA MET A 132 -4.34 -24.06 -29.31
C MET A 132 -5.47 -25.10 -29.29
N LYS A 133 -5.69 -25.77 -28.17
CA LYS A 133 -6.63 -26.90 -28.07
C LYS A 133 -7.88 -26.61 -27.23
N GLY A 134 -8.16 -25.35 -26.92
CA GLY A 134 -9.38 -24.97 -26.20
C GLY A 134 -9.54 -25.62 -24.82
N GLY A 135 -8.43 -25.93 -24.15
CA GLY A 135 -8.39 -26.60 -22.84
C GLY A 135 -8.18 -28.12 -22.91
N THR A 136 -8.21 -28.74 -24.10
CA THR A 136 -7.94 -30.18 -24.23
C THR A 136 -6.45 -30.49 -24.10
N LYS A 137 -6.09 -31.28 -23.08
CA LYS A 137 -4.69 -31.67 -22.80
C LYS A 137 -4.07 -32.41 -24.00
N PRO A 138 -2.85 -32.05 -24.45
CA PRO A 138 -2.14 -32.78 -25.49
C PRO A 138 -1.89 -34.25 -25.09
N THR A 139 -2.10 -35.17 -26.03
CA THR A 139 -1.81 -36.60 -25.85
C THR A 139 -0.32 -36.92 -25.95
N ALA A 140 0.41 -36.20 -26.80
CA ALA A 140 1.86 -36.31 -26.95
C ALA A 140 2.58 -35.19 -26.17
N ARG A 141 3.78 -35.51 -25.67
CA ARG A 141 4.72 -34.53 -25.10
C ARG A 141 5.07 -33.50 -26.17
N ILE A 142 5.19 -32.24 -25.76
CA ILE A 142 5.69 -31.15 -26.62
C ILE A 142 7.18 -30.97 -26.30
N PRO A 143 8.10 -31.51 -27.11
CA PRO A 143 9.53 -31.43 -26.81
C PRO A 143 10.08 -30.03 -27.09
N GLU A 144 11.17 -29.69 -26.43
CA GLU A 144 11.97 -28.53 -26.80
C GLU A 144 12.49 -28.65 -28.24
N ALA A 145 12.48 -27.52 -28.96
CA ALA A 145 12.98 -27.47 -30.33
C ALA A 145 14.47 -27.83 -30.37
N ALA A 146 14.87 -28.58 -31.40
CA ALA A 146 16.28 -28.85 -31.67
C ALA A 146 17.04 -27.62 -32.20
N THR A 147 16.34 -26.51 -32.45
CA THR A 147 16.92 -25.26 -32.91
C THR A 147 17.86 -24.69 -31.84
N PRO A 148 19.13 -24.40 -32.17
CA PRO A 148 20.06 -23.82 -31.21
C PRO A 148 19.63 -22.40 -30.82
N VAL A 149 19.93 -22.03 -29.57
CA VAL A 149 19.74 -20.66 -29.10
C VAL A 149 20.68 -19.74 -29.90
N PRO A 150 20.18 -18.65 -30.50
CA PRO A 150 21.05 -17.69 -31.18
C PRO A 150 22.12 -17.14 -30.24
N ASP A 151 23.29 -16.81 -30.77
CA ASP A 151 24.28 -16.07 -29.98
C ASP A 151 23.73 -14.71 -29.51
N ARG A 152 24.33 -14.17 -28.44
CA ARG A 152 23.90 -12.90 -27.85
C ARG A 152 23.89 -11.76 -28.86
N ALA A 153 24.86 -11.69 -29.78
CA ALA A 153 24.97 -10.59 -30.73
C ALA A 153 23.77 -10.55 -31.68
N ARG A 154 23.23 -11.72 -32.06
CA ARG A 154 22.00 -11.83 -32.86
C ARG A 154 20.73 -11.45 -32.11
N LEU A 155 20.76 -11.39 -30.78
CA LEU A 155 19.62 -10.99 -29.94
C LEU A 155 19.61 -9.47 -29.64
N LEU A 156 20.73 -8.78 -29.85
CA LEU A 156 20.82 -7.34 -29.61
C LEU A 156 20.15 -6.57 -30.77
N VAL A 157 19.32 -5.58 -30.41
CA VAL A 157 18.77 -4.62 -31.37
C VAL A 157 19.82 -3.57 -31.76
N PHE A 158 20.67 -3.19 -30.81
CA PHE A 158 21.74 -2.22 -30.99
C PHE A 158 23.08 -2.83 -30.54
N ASP A 159 24.12 -2.54 -31.30
CA ASP A 159 25.51 -2.92 -31.02
C ASP A 159 26.16 -2.11 -29.89
N LYS A 160 25.46 -1.07 -29.40
CA LYS A 160 25.89 -0.16 -28.35
C LYS A 160 24.91 -0.18 -27.18
N GLU A 161 25.41 0.03 -25.97
CA GLU A 161 24.59 0.08 -24.74
C GLU A 161 23.48 1.13 -24.82
N ILE A 162 23.76 2.28 -25.45
CA ILE A 162 22.79 3.34 -25.66
C ILE A 162 22.42 3.41 -27.14
N PRO A 163 21.13 3.29 -27.50
CA PRO A 163 20.68 3.42 -28.86
C PRO A 163 21.13 4.74 -29.50
N PRO A 164 21.59 4.74 -30.76
CA PRO A 164 21.96 5.95 -31.49
C PRO A 164 20.72 6.72 -31.99
N SER A 165 19.68 6.85 -31.17
CA SER A 165 18.45 7.57 -31.49
C SER A 165 18.39 8.93 -30.80
N LYS A 166 17.76 9.89 -31.48
CA LYS A 166 17.40 11.18 -30.89
C LYS A 166 16.37 10.92 -29.78
N GLY A 167 16.64 11.42 -28.57
CA GLY A 167 15.77 11.21 -27.40
C GLY A 167 16.11 9.98 -26.54
N ALA A 168 17.14 9.20 -26.89
CA ALA A 168 17.62 8.14 -26.00
C ALA A 168 18.07 8.72 -24.64
N ILE A 169 17.64 8.09 -23.55
CA ILE A 169 18.10 8.41 -22.19
C ILE A 169 19.56 7.99 -22.08
N ARG A 170 20.45 8.95 -21.81
CA ARG A 170 21.91 8.76 -21.73
C ARG A 170 22.44 8.83 -20.31
N ARG A 171 21.66 9.39 -19.38
CA ARG A 171 22.07 9.66 -18.00
C ARG A 171 20.92 9.35 -17.04
N PRO A 172 21.19 8.88 -15.81
CA PRO A 172 20.18 8.66 -14.79
C PRO A 172 19.28 9.88 -14.55
N LYS A 173 19.85 11.09 -14.57
CA LYS A 173 19.06 12.34 -14.44
C LYS A 173 17.94 12.44 -15.49
N GLN A 174 18.20 12.07 -16.74
CA GLN A 174 17.16 12.13 -17.78
C GLN A 174 16.05 11.11 -17.54
N LEU A 175 16.36 9.98 -16.91
CA LEU A 175 15.35 9.00 -16.46
C LEU A 175 14.48 9.59 -15.35
N PHE A 176 15.11 10.24 -14.36
CA PHE A 176 14.38 10.91 -13.27
C PHE A 176 13.54 12.07 -13.77
N ASP A 177 14.08 12.90 -14.66
CA ASP A 177 13.35 14.02 -15.28
C ASP A 177 12.14 13.50 -16.07
N MET A 178 12.31 12.44 -16.88
CA MET A 178 11.20 11.79 -17.58
C MET A 178 10.15 11.24 -16.59
N TRP A 179 10.58 10.62 -15.50
CA TRP A 179 9.67 10.13 -14.47
C TRP A 179 8.90 11.29 -13.82
N GLN A 180 9.57 12.39 -13.50
CA GLN A 180 8.92 13.60 -12.97
C GLN A 180 7.90 14.15 -13.97
N ASP A 181 8.25 14.26 -15.25
CA ASP A 181 7.36 14.74 -16.30
C ASP A 181 6.14 13.82 -16.48
N LEU A 182 6.33 12.50 -16.47
CA LEU A 182 5.23 11.52 -16.56
C LEU A 182 4.25 11.61 -15.37
N HIS A 183 4.75 12.03 -14.20
CA HIS A 183 3.97 12.23 -12.98
C HIS A 183 3.66 13.70 -12.71
N GLY A 184 3.85 14.59 -13.70
CA GLY A 184 3.55 16.03 -13.57
C GLY A 184 2.05 16.36 -13.58
N LYS A 185 1.18 15.36 -13.78
CA LYS A 185 -0.27 15.52 -13.63
C LYS A 185 -0.65 15.35 -12.17
N SER A 186 -1.38 16.31 -11.62
CA SER A 186 -1.93 16.21 -10.27
C SER A 186 -2.81 14.96 -10.15
N GLY A 187 -2.54 14.15 -9.13
CA GLY A 187 -3.41 13.02 -8.76
C GLY A 187 -4.75 13.48 -8.20
N SER A 188 -5.74 12.59 -8.22
CA SER A 188 -7.01 12.77 -7.54
C SER A 188 -6.87 12.60 -6.01
N SER A 189 -7.87 13.03 -5.24
CA SER A 189 -7.88 12.75 -3.79
C SER A 189 -7.93 11.25 -3.48
N ALA A 190 -8.47 10.43 -4.39
CA ALA A 190 -8.45 8.98 -4.28
C ALA A 190 -7.04 8.41 -4.46
N ASP A 191 -6.26 8.94 -5.41
CA ASP A 191 -4.86 8.52 -5.60
C ASP A 191 -4.02 8.88 -4.36
N VAL A 192 -4.25 10.06 -3.78
CA VAL A 192 -3.59 10.48 -2.53
C VAL A 192 -3.95 9.53 -1.38
N ALA A 193 -5.22 9.16 -1.25
CA ALA A 193 -5.67 8.25 -0.22
C ALA A 193 -5.08 6.84 -0.39
N ASP A 194 -4.94 6.37 -1.63
CA ASP A 194 -4.33 5.09 -1.96
C ASP A 194 -2.82 5.08 -1.64
N VAL A 195 -2.08 6.11 -2.07
CA VAL A 195 -0.65 6.26 -1.78
C VAL A 195 -0.37 6.35 -0.28
N LEU A 196 -1.20 7.06 0.47
CA LEU A 196 -1.08 7.15 1.93
C LEU A 196 -1.77 5.99 2.67
N GLN A 197 -2.42 5.07 1.94
CA GLN A 197 -3.24 3.98 2.47
C GLN A 197 -4.18 4.43 3.59
N ILE A 198 -4.84 5.57 3.39
CA ILE A 198 -5.76 6.16 4.36
C ILE A 198 -7.02 5.31 4.40
N GLN A 199 -7.32 4.75 5.57
CA GLN A 199 -8.58 4.06 5.78
C GLN A 199 -9.48 4.90 6.67
N LEU A 200 -10.56 5.41 6.11
CA LEU A 200 -11.55 6.12 6.91
C LEU A 200 -12.24 5.14 7.88
N PRO A 201 -12.07 5.27 9.21
CA PRO A 201 -12.70 4.34 10.15
C PRO A 201 -14.22 4.50 10.16
N GLU A 202 -14.94 3.39 10.18
CA GLU A 202 -16.37 3.42 10.47
C GLU A 202 -16.64 4.00 11.87
N LYS A 203 -17.82 4.59 12.09
CA LYS A 203 -18.14 5.20 13.39
C LYS A 203 -18.02 4.21 14.56
N LYS A 204 -18.42 2.95 14.35
CA LYS A 204 -18.35 1.87 15.34
C LYS A 204 -16.93 1.33 15.57
N ASP A 205 -15.99 1.68 14.69
CA ASP A 205 -14.60 1.26 14.82
C ASP A 205 -13.85 2.16 15.82
N ILE A 206 -14.36 3.35 16.12
CA ILE A 206 -13.76 4.24 17.12
C ILE A 206 -13.92 3.66 18.52
N LEU A 207 -12.79 3.47 19.19
CA LEU A 207 -12.69 2.98 20.55
C LEU A 207 -12.17 4.08 21.47
N ILE A 208 -12.94 4.45 22.49
CA ILE A 208 -12.48 5.33 23.56
C ILE A 208 -11.97 4.47 24.72
N ARG A 209 -10.68 4.62 25.05
CA ARG A 209 -10.02 3.86 26.12
C ARG A 209 -10.02 4.61 27.44
N SER A 210 -9.94 5.94 27.41
CA SER A 210 -9.97 6.79 28.60
C SER A 210 -10.36 8.22 28.24
N GLN A 211 -11.24 8.82 29.04
CA GLN A 211 -11.58 10.24 29.00
C GLN A 211 -12.25 10.67 30.31
N PRO A 212 -12.25 11.97 30.66
CA PRO A 212 -13.09 12.52 31.73
C PRO A 212 -14.57 12.35 31.43
N ALA A 213 -15.41 12.42 32.45
CA ALA A 213 -16.85 12.28 32.25
C ALA A 213 -17.39 13.44 31.41
N ARG A 214 -18.29 13.17 30.46
CA ARG A 214 -18.76 14.17 29.48
C ARG A 214 -19.38 15.43 30.11
N HIS A 215 -19.96 15.32 31.30
CA HIS A 215 -20.54 16.46 32.02
C HIS A 215 -19.49 17.44 32.54
N GLU A 216 -18.22 17.03 32.63
CA GLU A 216 -17.10 17.89 33.02
C GLU A 216 -16.68 18.85 31.91
N TYR A 217 -17.07 18.62 30.65
CA TYR A 217 -16.63 19.45 29.52
C TYR A 217 -17.19 20.88 29.57
N GLY A 218 -18.35 21.07 30.21
CA GLY A 218 -19.05 22.36 30.29
C GLY A 218 -18.71 23.19 31.53
N SER A 219 -17.96 22.63 32.50
CA SER A 219 -17.71 23.29 33.79
C SER A 219 -16.52 24.25 33.78
N SER A 220 -15.57 24.09 32.85
CA SER A 220 -14.44 25.00 32.67
C SER A 220 -13.82 24.91 31.27
N ARG A 221 -13.59 26.05 30.63
CA ARG A 221 -12.84 26.17 29.36
C ARG A 221 -11.38 26.61 29.57
N SER A 222 -10.89 26.59 30.82
CA SER A 222 -9.55 27.07 31.17
C SER A 222 -8.39 26.18 30.70
N GLY A 223 -8.68 24.99 30.17
CA GLY A 223 -7.67 24.03 29.74
C GLY A 223 -8.19 22.95 28.80
N LEU A 224 -7.30 22.04 28.42
CA LEU A 224 -7.59 20.90 27.55
C LEU A 224 -7.70 19.60 28.34
N PHE A 225 -8.77 18.85 28.10
CA PHE A 225 -8.97 17.51 28.61
C PHE A 225 -8.06 16.50 27.90
N SER A 226 -7.89 15.31 28.49
CA SER A 226 -7.16 14.20 27.86
C SER A 226 -8.13 13.18 27.31
N ILE A 227 -7.82 12.62 26.14
CA ILE A 227 -8.51 11.45 25.62
C ILE A 227 -7.50 10.45 25.08
N THR A 228 -7.72 9.18 25.41
CA THR A 228 -7.05 8.04 24.79
C THR A 228 -8.06 7.29 23.95
N TYR A 229 -7.79 7.14 22.66
CA TYR A 229 -8.71 6.59 21.68
C TYR A 229 -7.97 5.77 20.63
N GLY A 230 -8.67 5.08 19.76
CA GLY A 230 -8.07 4.34 18.65
C GLY A 230 -9.13 3.61 17.85
N ARG A 231 -8.72 2.55 17.15
CA ARG A 231 -9.57 1.72 16.31
C ARG A 231 -9.66 0.31 16.85
N PHE A 232 -10.86 -0.24 16.93
CA PHE A 232 -11.09 -1.62 17.36
C PHE A 232 -10.44 -2.61 16.36
N SER A 233 -10.60 -2.37 15.07
CA SER A 233 -10.08 -3.22 13.98
C SER A 233 -8.56 -3.32 13.91
N GLN A 234 -7.84 -2.35 14.49
CA GLN A 234 -6.38 -2.29 14.44
C GLN A 234 -5.74 -2.40 15.83
N ASP A 235 -6.53 -2.57 16.89
CA ASP A 235 -6.12 -2.45 18.29
C ASP A 235 -5.22 -1.22 18.56
N SER A 236 -5.50 -0.10 17.87
CA SER A 236 -4.65 1.08 17.96
C SER A 236 -4.93 1.87 19.25
N SER A 237 -3.94 2.68 19.66
CA SER A 237 -4.04 3.52 20.86
C SER A 237 -3.28 4.83 20.64
N MET A 238 -4.04 5.91 20.64
CA MET A 238 -3.62 7.29 20.39
C MET A 238 -4.00 8.17 21.57
N GLN A 239 -3.27 9.25 21.77
CA GLN A 239 -3.59 10.28 22.75
C GLN A 239 -3.91 11.60 22.05
N ALA A 240 -4.88 12.33 22.56
CA ALA A 240 -5.12 13.72 22.19
C ALA A 240 -5.43 14.57 23.41
N ARG A 241 -5.19 15.87 23.27
CA ARG A 241 -5.70 16.90 24.17
C ARG A 241 -6.83 17.61 23.48
N PHE A 242 -7.95 17.81 24.16
CA PHE A 242 -9.13 18.36 23.50
C PHE A 242 -9.93 19.32 24.39
N LEU A 243 -10.67 20.19 23.72
CA LEU A 243 -11.75 20.99 24.27
C LEU A 243 -12.91 20.92 23.26
N PRO A 244 -14.09 20.44 23.65
CA PRO A 244 -15.24 20.46 22.74
C PRO A 244 -15.66 21.90 22.40
N PRO A 245 -16.22 22.12 21.21
CA PRO A 245 -16.81 23.42 20.87
C PRO A 245 -17.97 23.74 21.84
N ALA A 246 -18.19 25.03 22.11
CA ALA A 246 -19.25 25.49 23.01
C ALA A 246 -20.65 25.12 22.45
N THR A 247 -20.81 25.21 21.13
CA THR A 247 -21.99 24.78 20.40
C THR A 247 -21.60 23.90 19.21
N LYS A 248 -22.54 23.13 18.66
CA LYS A 248 -22.30 22.30 17.46
C LYS A 248 -22.01 23.10 16.19
N ALA A 249 -22.36 24.39 16.19
CA ALA A 249 -22.12 25.29 15.06
C ALA A 249 -20.71 25.89 15.10
N ASP A 250 -20.06 25.89 16.26
CA ASP A 250 -18.71 26.43 16.40
C ASP A 250 -17.68 25.53 15.71
N ARG A 251 -16.61 26.17 15.25
CA ARG A 251 -15.50 25.49 14.59
C ARG A 251 -14.69 24.67 15.58
N THR A 252 -14.15 23.55 15.11
CA THR A 252 -13.18 22.76 15.85
C THR A 252 -11.87 22.73 15.09
N LEU A 253 -10.80 23.17 15.74
CA LEU A 253 -9.44 23.08 15.21
C LEU A 253 -8.86 21.71 15.51
N VAL A 254 -8.32 21.04 14.49
CA VAL A 254 -7.43 19.89 14.69
C VAL A 254 -6.00 20.37 14.40
N LEU A 255 -5.22 20.56 15.46
CA LEU A 255 -3.86 21.13 15.36
C LEU A 255 -2.83 20.02 15.17
N LEU A 256 -2.17 20.03 14.01
CA LEU A 256 -1.24 19.01 13.56
C LEU A 256 0.18 19.58 13.47
N ARG A 257 1.12 18.94 14.15
CA ARG A 257 2.52 19.38 14.24
C ARG A 257 3.43 18.20 14.50
N GLN A 258 4.67 18.29 14.05
CA GLN A 258 5.73 17.39 14.47
C GLN A 258 6.32 17.87 15.82
N TRP A 259 6.05 17.11 16.88
CA TRP A 259 6.61 17.33 18.21
C TRP A 259 7.93 16.56 18.36
N ALA A 260 8.89 17.12 19.10
CA ALA A 260 10.13 16.42 19.47
C ALA A 260 9.86 15.17 20.34
N GLY A 261 8.66 15.07 20.93
CA GLY A 261 8.19 13.92 21.69
C GLY A 261 7.01 14.29 22.59
N LYS A 262 6.50 13.31 23.34
CA LYS A 262 5.36 13.45 24.25
C LYS A 262 5.49 14.62 25.24
N GLY A 263 6.70 14.91 25.73
CA GLY A 263 6.96 16.02 26.66
C GLY A 263 6.73 17.40 26.03
N ALA A 264 7.23 17.62 24.81
CA ALA A 264 7.06 18.89 24.09
C ALA A 264 5.57 19.11 23.72
N TRP A 265 4.89 18.05 23.30
CA TRP A 265 3.45 18.06 23.07
C TRP A 265 2.66 18.40 24.35
N ALA A 266 2.98 17.77 25.47
CA ALA A 266 2.32 18.03 26.75
C ALA A 266 2.56 19.47 27.24
N ALA A 267 3.76 20.01 27.06
CA ALA A 267 4.09 21.39 27.40
C ALA A 267 3.27 22.39 26.57
N PHE A 268 3.13 22.17 25.26
CA PHE A 268 2.28 23.00 24.39
C PHE A 268 0.81 22.91 24.81
N CYS A 269 0.30 21.70 25.04
CA CYS A 269 -1.10 21.52 25.44
C CYS A 269 -1.42 22.11 26.82
N GLY A 270 -0.47 22.08 27.76
CA GLY A 270 -0.62 22.68 29.08
C GLY A 270 -0.56 24.22 29.06
N ARG A 271 0.10 24.80 28.05
CA ARG A 271 0.19 26.25 27.85
C ARG A 271 0.05 26.60 26.36
N PRO A 272 -1.17 26.53 25.79
CA PRO A 272 -1.37 26.86 24.38
C PRO A 272 -0.93 28.30 24.05
N SER A 273 -0.68 28.60 22.79
CA SER A 273 -0.34 29.97 22.37
C SER A 273 -1.50 30.94 22.68
N ALA A 274 -1.20 32.23 22.79
CA ALA A 274 -2.22 33.26 23.03
C ALA A 274 -3.36 33.20 21.98
N THR A 275 -3.02 32.92 20.72
CA THR A 275 -3.99 32.75 19.64
C THR A 275 -4.93 31.57 19.88
N VAL A 276 -4.39 30.40 20.28
CA VAL A 276 -5.23 29.21 20.54
C VAL A 276 -6.14 29.46 21.75
N ARG A 277 -5.62 30.09 22.82
CA ARG A 277 -6.44 30.45 23.99
C ARG A 277 -7.58 31.40 23.62
N LYS A 278 -7.30 32.44 22.83
CA LYS A 278 -8.32 33.37 22.36
C LYS A 278 -9.46 32.64 21.64
N LEU A 279 -9.15 31.69 20.76
CA LEU A 279 -10.17 30.91 20.05
C LEU A 279 -10.96 29.97 20.99
N MET A 280 -10.29 29.38 21.99
CA MET A 280 -10.95 28.58 23.02
C MET A 280 -11.96 29.42 23.84
N ASP A 281 -11.57 30.65 24.19
CA ASP A 281 -12.40 31.63 24.92
C ASP A 281 -13.60 32.10 24.08
N GLU A 282 -13.41 32.20 22.75
CA GLU A 282 -14.49 32.46 21.77
C GLU A 282 -15.40 31.25 21.52
N GLY A 283 -15.17 30.11 22.20
CA GLY A 283 -16.03 28.93 22.13
C GLY A 283 -15.62 27.88 21.11
N TRP A 284 -14.49 28.06 20.40
CA TRP A 284 -14.03 27.09 19.41
C TRP A 284 -13.58 25.79 20.09
N GLY A 285 -13.84 24.68 19.42
CA GLY A 285 -13.27 23.38 19.78
C GLY A 285 -11.80 23.31 19.40
N VAL A 286 -11.02 22.52 20.14
CA VAL A 286 -9.61 22.26 19.84
C VAL A 286 -9.34 20.78 20.07
N VAL A 287 -8.64 20.13 19.15
CA VAL A 287 -8.13 18.77 19.27
C VAL A 287 -6.66 18.76 18.83
N ILE A 288 -5.78 18.25 19.69
CA ILE A 288 -4.33 18.22 19.47
C ILE A 288 -3.87 16.77 19.63
N PRO A 289 -3.89 15.97 18.55
CA PRO A 289 -3.45 14.58 18.61
C PRO A 289 -1.93 14.47 18.77
N LEU A 290 -1.50 13.37 19.38
CA LEU A 290 -0.11 12.94 19.43
C LEU A 290 0.04 11.75 18.46
N LEU A 291 0.49 12.06 17.24
CA LEU A 291 0.55 11.13 16.12
C LEU A 291 1.68 10.10 16.25
N PHE A 292 1.65 9.09 15.39
CA PHE A 292 2.65 8.03 15.27
C PHE A 292 4.07 8.58 15.18
N GLY A 293 5.00 7.91 15.86
CA GLY A 293 6.40 8.31 15.98
C GLY A 293 6.65 9.36 17.07
N GLN A 294 5.63 10.07 17.55
CA GLN A 294 5.82 11.19 18.49
C GLN A 294 5.57 10.80 19.97
N GLN A 295 4.95 9.63 20.19
CA GLN A 295 4.66 9.11 21.53
C GLN A 295 5.87 8.46 22.21
N GLY A 296 6.85 7.96 21.44
CA GLY A 296 7.92 7.10 21.96
C GLY A 296 7.38 5.74 22.42
N SER A 297 6.44 5.16 21.66
CA SER A 297 5.90 3.83 21.97
C SER A 297 6.83 2.74 21.42
N ALA A 298 6.90 1.58 22.09
CA ALA A 298 7.71 0.45 21.61
C ALA A 298 7.44 0.06 20.14
N PRO A 299 6.18 0.07 19.63
CA PRO A 299 5.92 -0.12 18.20
C PRO A 299 6.56 0.95 17.31
N SER A 300 6.53 2.22 17.72
CA SER A 300 7.16 3.30 16.96
C SER A 300 8.69 3.26 16.99
N GLU A 301 9.28 2.81 18.10
CA GLU A 301 10.73 2.59 18.21
C GLU A 301 11.18 1.42 17.34
N GLU A 302 10.43 0.31 17.36
CA GLU A 302 10.71 -0.83 16.49
C GLU A 302 10.58 -0.48 15.01
N PHE A 303 9.58 0.33 14.66
CA PHE A 303 9.43 0.87 13.32
C PHE A 303 10.69 1.62 12.88
N HIS A 304 11.18 2.58 13.68
CA HIS A 304 12.38 3.35 13.33
C HIS A 304 13.61 2.45 13.16
N ARG A 305 13.74 1.36 13.94
CA ARG A 305 14.85 0.40 13.78
C ARG A 305 14.83 -0.34 12.43
N ARG A 306 13.65 -0.55 11.84
CA ARG A 306 13.48 -1.33 10.60
C ARG A 306 13.30 -0.48 9.35
N ALA A 307 13.05 0.82 9.51
CA ALA A 307 12.68 1.73 8.42
C ALA A 307 13.75 1.84 7.31
N ASP A 308 15.02 1.60 7.63
CA ASP A 308 16.14 1.72 6.68
C ASP A 308 16.53 0.39 6.00
N THR A 309 15.74 -0.67 6.17
CA THR A 309 16.02 -1.95 5.50
C THR A 309 15.65 -1.89 4.01
N TYR A 310 16.37 -2.65 3.17
CA TYR A 310 16.29 -2.59 1.70
C TYR A 310 14.87 -2.64 1.11
N LEU A 311 13.95 -3.41 1.73
CA LEU A 311 12.56 -3.55 1.29
C LEU A 311 11.55 -3.04 2.36
N ALA A 312 11.99 -2.19 3.31
CA ALA A 312 11.16 -1.75 4.43
C ALA A 312 9.80 -1.20 3.98
N THR A 313 9.81 -0.33 2.98
CA THR A 313 8.60 0.32 2.45
C THR A 313 7.73 -0.60 1.62
N THR A 314 8.23 -1.76 1.19
CA THR A 314 7.44 -2.76 0.47
C THR A 314 6.51 -3.50 1.43
N TYR A 315 7.02 -3.89 2.61
CA TYR A 315 6.29 -4.70 3.59
C TYR A 315 5.68 -3.88 4.73
N GLY A 316 6.14 -2.64 4.91
CA GLY A 316 5.71 -1.76 5.99
C GLY A 316 5.11 -0.46 5.48
N LYS A 317 4.14 0.06 6.24
CA LYS A 317 3.65 1.43 6.06
C LYS A 317 4.77 2.43 6.40
N THR A 318 4.82 3.54 5.68
CA THR A 318 5.72 4.65 6.05
C THR A 318 5.22 5.40 7.28
N ALA A 319 6.08 6.20 7.92
CA ALA A 319 5.66 7.07 9.02
C ALA A 319 4.50 8.00 8.60
N HIS A 320 4.55 8.54 7.38
CA HIS A 320 3.50 9.38 6.82
C HIS A 320 2.17 8.63 6.64
N MET A 321 2.20 7.36 6.19
CA MET A 321 0.98 6.54 6.10
C MET A 321 0.34 6.30 7.48
N HIS A 322 1.16 6.04 8.52
CA HIS A 322 0.66 5.91 9.89
C HIS A 322 0.08 7.23 10.41
N GLN A 323 0.78 8.35 10.21
CA GLN A 323 0.33 9.67 10.63
C GLN A 323 -0.94 10.11 9.89
N ALA A 324 -1.10 9.74 8.62
CA ALA A 324 -2.31 9.99 7.84
C ALA A 324 -3.53 9.24 8.42
N ASP A 325 -3.36 7.96 8.75
CA ASP A 325 -4.42 7.15 9.39
C ASP A 325 -4.79 7.69 10.78
N ASP A 326 -3.79 8.15 11.55
CA ASP A 326 -3.97 8.81 12.83
C ASP A 326 -4.81 10.10 12.70
N VAL A 327 -4.53 10.94 11.69
CA VAL A 327 -5.32 12.16 11.44
C VAL A 327 -6.76 11.81 11.07
N ALA A 328 -6.97 10.84 10.16
CA ALA A 328 -8.31 10.39 9.79
C ALA A 328 -9.09 9.83 11.00
N THR A 329 -8.42 9.05 11.85
CA THR A 329 -8.96 8.53 13.11
C THR A 329 -9.30 9.64 14.09
N THR A 330 -8.45 10.65 14.22
CA THR A 330 -8.68 11.84 15.06
C THR A 330 -9.94 12.58 14.63
N VAL A 331 -10.09 12.84 13.33
CA VAL A 331 -11.26 13.56 12.79
C VAL A 331 -12.53 12.75 13.02
N ARG A 332 -12.51 11.43 12.77
CA ARG A 332 -13.67 10.57 13.04
C ARG A 332 -14.00 10.48 14.53
N MET A 333 -12.99 10.43 15.41
CA MET A 333 -13.19 10.48 16.86
C MET A 333 -13.86 11.80 17.28
N ALA A 334 -13.40 12.95 16.77
CA ALA A 334 -14.02 14.24 17.08
C ALA A 334 -15.51 14.28 16.68
N GLN A 335 -15.87 13.65 15.56
CA GLN A 335 -17.27 13.55 15.12
C GLN A 335 -18.11 12.64 16.02
N VAL A 336 -17.57 11.47 16.38
CA VAL A 336 -18.31 10.43 17.13
C VAL A 336 -18.39 10.75 18.61
N GLU A 337 -17.27 11.12 19.22
CA GLU A 337 -17.15 11.31 20.67
C GLU A 337 -17.43 12.74 21.10
N LEU A 338 -16.95 13.73 20.34
CA LEU A 338 -17.08 15.15 20.68
C LEU A 338 -18.28 15.83 19.99
N GLY A 339 -19.01 15.11 19.13
CA GLY A 339 -20.20 15.63 18.44
C GLY A 339 -19.92 16.73 17.41
N VAL A 340 -18.67 16.85 16.97
CA VAL A 340 -18.22 17.89 16.02
C VAL A 340 -18.82 17.61 14.64
N GLN A 341 -19.37 18.65 14.00
CA GLN A 341 -19.91 18.52 12.65
C GLN A 341 -18.78 18.53 11.62
N PRO A 342 -18.83 17.68 10.59
CA PRO A 342 -17.82 17.63 9.54
C PRO A 342 -17.41 18.98 8.94
N SER A 343 -18.40 19.81 8.60
CA SER A 343 -18.19 21.12 7.97
C SER A 343 -17.53 22.15 8.89
N THR A 344 -17.50 21.91 10.21
CA THR A 344 -16.90 22.82 11.19
C THR A 344 -15.48 22.40 11.59
N VAL A 345 -15.00 21.25 11.10
CA VAL A 345 -13.61 20.80 11.29
C VAL A 345 -12.67 21.64 10.44
N THR A 346 -11.69 22.27 11.09
CA THR A 346 -10.58 22.94 10.42
C THR A 346 -9.27 22.23 10.76
N LEU A 347 -8.60 21.64 9.76
CA LEU A 347 -7.25 21.10 9.96
C LEU A 347 -6.25 22.25 9.90
N VAL A 348 -5.35 22.31 10.88
CA VAL A 348 -4.33 23.35 10.96
C VAL A 348 -2.95 22.70 11.11
N ALA A 349 -2.01 23.04 10.23
CA ALA A 349 -0.66 22.48 10.25
C ALA A 349 0.43 23.52 10.00
N ASP A 350 1.56 23.37 10.67
CA ASP A 350 2.79 24.11 10.33
C ASP A 350 3.57 23.41 9.20
N SER A 351 4.67 24.01 8.76
CA SER A 351 5.51 23.49 7.68
C SER A 351 6.04 22.07 7.90
N SER A 352 6.09 21.60 9.16
CA SER A 352 6.51 20.22 9.45
C SER A 352 5.48 19.16 9.06
N MET A 353 4.20 19.54 8.96
CA MET A 353 3.07 18.64 8.70
C MET A 353 2.17 19.11 7.56
N GLY A 354 2.48 20.24 6.93
CA GLY A 354 1.61 20.91 5.97
C GLY A 354 1.23 20.04 4.77
N ILE A 355 2.22 19.45 4.09
CA ILE A 355 2.00 18.60 2.91
C ILE A 355 1.15 17.37 3.26
N LEU A 356 1.50 16.67 4.35
CA LEU A 356 0.73 15.51 4.81
C LEU A 356 -0.71 15.91 5.16
N THR A 357 -0.88 17.03 5.86
CA THR A 357 -2.19 17.52 6.26
C THR A 357 -3.02 17.93 5.05
N TYR A 358 -2.42 18.57 4.05
CA TYR A 358 -3.08 18.89 2.78
C TYR A 358 -3.56 17.61 2.08
N ALA A 359 -2.70 16.59 2.00
CA ALA A 359 -3.02 15.31 1.40
C ALA A 359 -4.20 14.63 2.11
N VAL A 360 -4.16 14.51 3.44
CA VAL A 360 -5.25 13.91 4.24
C VAL A 360 -6.52 14.75 4.18
N TRP A 361 -6.40 16.08 4.24
CA TRP A 361 -7.53 16.99 4.09
C TRP A 361 -8.23 16.80 2.75
N SER A 362 -7.49 16.68 1.65
CA SER A 362 -8.08 16.50 0.31
C SER A 362 -8.98 15.27 0.25
N PHE A 363 -8.57 14.16 0.87
CA PHE A 363 -9.36 12.94 1.01
C PHE A 363 -10.57 13.13 1.93
N LEU A 364 -10.38 13.68 3.14
CA LEU A 364 -11.49 13.93 4.07
C LEU A 364 -12.53 14.90 3.48
N GLN A 365 -12.09 15.87 2.67
CA GLN A 365 -12.96 16.83 2.00
C GLN A 365 -13.78 16.15 0.90
N SER A 366 -13.19 15.23 0.11
CA SER A 366 -13.95 14.46 -0.89
C SER A 366 -15.01 13.57 -0.25
N GLU A 367 -14.77 13.11 0.97
CA GLU A 367 -15.74 12.36 1.79
C GLU A 367 -16.72 13.26 2.58
N LYS A 368 -16.63 14.59 2.45
CA LYS A 368 -17.43 15.58 3.20
C LYS A 368 -17.27 15.46 4.73
N LEU A 369 -16.08 15.11 5.18
CA LEU A 369 -15.72 14.88 6.59
C LEU A 369 -14.89 16.00 7.22
N ALA A 370 -14.42 16.96 6.42
CA ALA A 370 -13.70 18.14 6.87
C ALA A 370 -14.32 19.42 6.25
N GLY A 371 -14.04 20.56 6.88
CA GLY A 371 -14.48 21.88 6.42
C GLY A 371 -13.36 22.63 5.72
N SER A 372 -12.42 23.18 6.49
CA SER A 372 -11.36 24.06 5.99
C SER A 372 -9.96 23.54 6.31
N LEU A 373 -8.96 24.03 5.59
CA LEU A 373 -7.54 23.78 5.80
C LEU A 373 -6.79 25.09 6.00
N VAL A 374 -5.91 25.12 7.00
CA VAL A 374 -4.90 26.18 7.18
C VAL A 374 -3.55 25.49 7.36
N ALA A 375 -2.77 25.38 6.29
CA ALA A 375 -1.48 24.70 6.32
C ALA A 375 -0.37 25.58 5.76
N ASP A 376 0.75 25.67 6.47
CA ASP A 376 2.02 26.12 5.90
C ASP A 376 2.64 24.96 5.13
N LEU A 377 2.82 25.14 3.82
CA LEU A 377 3.33 24.09 2.93
C LEU A 377 4.85 24.14 2.74
N GLY A 378 5.56 24.98 3.51
CA GLY A 378 7.03 25.00 3.53
C GLY A 378 7.66 25.43 2.21
N GLY A 379 6.93 26.17 1.37
CA GLY A 379 7.39 26.60 0.04
C GLY A 379 7.27 25.53 -1.05
N ALA A 380 6.52 24.46 -0.84
CA ALA A 380 6.15 23.54 -1.91
C ALA A 380 5.40 24.29 -3.03
N ASP A 381 5.90 24.17 -4.26
CA ASP A 381 5.22 24.63 -5.47
C ASP A 381 4.20 23.54 -5.85
N LEU A 382 2.94 23.75 -5.49
CA LEU A 382 1.85 22.76 -5.65
C LEU A 382 1.21 22.80 -7.04
#